data_AF-A0A519YQN5-F1
#
_entry.id   AF-A0A519YQN5-F1
#
_cell.length_a   1.000
_cell.length_b   1.000
_cell.length_c   1.000
_cell.angle_alpha   90.00
_cell.angle_beta   90.00
_cell.angle_gamma   90.00
#
_symmetry.space_group_name_H-M   'P 1'
#
loop_
_entity.id
_entity.type
_entity.pdbx_description
1 polymer ?
#
loop_
_entity_poly.entity_id
_entity_poly.type
_entity_poly.pdbx_seq_one_letter_code
_entity_poly.pdbx_strand_id
1 'polypeptide(L)'
;PSPHGTGWRHLPGAHPALVRRQTGKRELSQSVSGRGKGLISSVLSTLKGTFGLELEVLDYSEHALGQGTDAQAAAYVECAMPDGNVVWGVGIDHDVASASVRAILSAANGAVREG
;
A
#
# COMPACT_ATOMS: atom_id res chain seq x y z
N PRO A 1 36.09 -3.49 -11.75
CA PRO A 1 35.61 -3.65 -13.14
C PRO A 1 34.56 -4.76 -13.21
N SER A 2 33.43 -4.51 -13.87
CA SER A 2 32.06 -5.00 -13.58
C SER A 2 31.77 -6.51 -13.62
N PRO A 3 30.76 -6.99 -12.84
CA PRO A 3 30.02 -8.21 -13.10
C PRO A 3 28.54 -7.91 -13.43
N HIS A 4 28.06 -8.22 -14.63
CA HIS A 4 26.62 -8.25 -14.92
C HIS A 4 26.28 -9.51 -15.71
N GLY A 5 25.54 -10.40 -15.07
CA GLY A 5 25.04 -11.63 -15.66
C GLY A 5 24.18 -12.39 -14.66
N THR A 6 22.97 -11.91 -14.40
CA THR A 6 21.94 -12.72 -13.73
C THR A 6 20.61 -12.54 -14.46
N GLY A 7 20.27 -13.56 -15.25
CA GLY A 7 18.96 -13.69 -15.87
C GLY A 7 17.90 -14.04 -14.83
N TRP A 8 16.79 -13.30 -14.87
CA TRP A 8 15.64 -13.56 -14.02
C TRP A 8 14.78 -14.68 -14.63
N ARG A 9 14.62 -15.78 -13.91
CA ARG A 9 13.67 -16.84 -14.25
C ARG A 9 12.29 -16.41 -13.72
N HIS A 10 11.33 -16.20 -14.60
CA HIS A 10 9.94 -15.90 -14.22
C HIS A 10 9.33 -17.12 -13.47
N LEU A 11 8.84 -16.87 -12.27
CA LEU A 11 7.92 -17.77 -11.56
C LEU A 11 6.52 -17.12 -11.57
N PRO A 12 5.45 -17.85 -11.90
CA PRO A 12 4.10 -17.29 -11.96
C PRO A 12 3.56 -17.02 -10.54
N GLY A 13 2.97 -15.83 -10.34
CA GLY A 13 2.10 -15.55 -9.18
C GLY A 13 2.60 -14.54 -8.14
N ALA A 14 3.71 -13.85 -8.33
CA ALA A 14 4.14 -12.77 -7.42
C ALA A 14 4.50 -11.50 -8.19
N HIS A 15 3.60 -10.50 -8.16
CA HIS A 15 3.89 -9.14 -8.60
C HIS A 15 4.17 -8.29 -7.34
N PRO A 16 5.41 -7.84 -7.09
CA PRO A 16 5.68 -6.90 -6.00
C PRO A 16 5.09 -5.53 -6.35
N ALA A 17 4.25 -4.99 -5.46
CA ALA A 17 3.78 -3.62 -5.58
C ALA A 17 4.87 -2.67 -5.04
N LEU A 18 5.22 -1.66 -5.85
CA LEU A 18 6.24 -0.67 -5.52
C LEU A 18 5.59 0.53 -4.83
N VAL A 19 5.86 0.73 -3.55
CA VAL A 19 5.39 1.93 -2.82
C VAL A 19 6.39 3.07 -3.04
N ARG A 20 5.97 4.14 -3.71
CA ARG A 20 6.77 5.37 -3.91
C ARG A 20 6.26 6.48 -3.00
N ARG A 21 7.12 7.02 -2.14
CA ARG A 21 6.89 8.30 -1.45
C ARG A 21 7.79 9.36 -2.08
N GLN A 22 7.20 10.45 -2.56
CA GLN A 22 7.95 11.62 -3.02
C GLN A 22 8.02 12.65 -1.89
N THR A 23 9.21 12.82 -1.34
CA THR A 23 9.56 13.98 -0.50
C THR A 23 10.97 14.39 -0.87
N GLY A 24 11.16 15.70 -1.08
CA GLY A 24 12.33 16.26 -1.77
C GLY A 24 13.66 15.60 -1.40
N LYS A 25 14.37 15.13 -2.44
CA LYS A 25 15.81 14.79 -2.46
C LYS A 25 16.31 13.47 -1.86
N ARG A 26 15.47 12.47 -1.61
CA ARG A 26 15.94 11.06 -1.52
C ARG A 26 14.83 10.07 -1.87
N GLU A 27 15.04 9.31 -2.93
CA GLU A 27 14.16 8.20 -3.32
C GLU A 27 14.39 7.03 -2.35
N LEU A 28 13.44 6.81 -1.44
CA LEU A 28 13.38 5.60 -0.61
C LEU A 28 12.30 4.71 -1.20
N SER A 29 12.71 3.71 -1.99
CA SER A 29 11.83 2.66 -2.49
C SER A 29 11.91 1.46 -1.54
N GLN A 30 10.79 1.07 -0.93
CA GLN A 30 10.68 -0.20 -0.22
C GLN A 30 9.78 -1.14 -1.02
N SER A 31 10.32 -2.31 -1.37
CA SER A 31 9.59 -3.36 -2.06
C SER A 31 8.78 -4.15 -1.05
N VAL A 32 7.45 -4.15 -1.20
CA VAL A 32 6.56 -5.01 -0.42
C VAL A 32 6.26 -6.24 -1.27
N SER A 33 6.83 -7.39 -0.90
CA SER A 33 6.48 -8.67 -1.51
C SER A 33 5.54 -9.44 -0.58
N GLY A 34 4.27 -9.58 -0.98
CA GLY A 34 3.34 -10.48 -0.31
C GLY A 34 3.64 -11.93 -0.70
N ARG A 35 4.23 -12.70 0.20
CA ARG A 35 4.12 -14.17 0.19
C ARG A 35 3.51 -14.59 1.54
N GLY A 36 2.21 -14.86 1.53
CA GLY A 36 1.34 -15.00 2.71
C GLY A 36 0.44 -13.78 2.96
N LYS A 37 -0.68 -13.97 3.72
CA LYS A 37 -1.69 -13.02 4.28
C LYS A 37 -2.25 -11.83 3.44
N GLY A 38 -1.70 -11.48 2.28
CA GLY A 38 -2.22 -10.47 1.34
C GLY A 38 -1.55 -9.08 1.43
N LEU A 39 -1.70 -8.26 0.37
CA LEU A 39 -1.06 -6.93 0.22
C LEU A 39 -1.34 -6.00 1.41
N ILE A 40 -2.62 -5.85 1.77
CA ILE A 40 -3.07 -4.98 2.87
C ILE A 40 -2.36 -5.36 4.17
N SER A 41 -2.39 -6.64 4.55
CA SER A 41 -1.72 -7.13 5.76
C SER A 41 -0.21 -6.84 5.77
N SER A 42 0.43 -6.90 4.59
CA SER A 42 1.87 -6.67 4.45
C SER A 42 2.22 -5.19 4.64
N VAL A 43 1.39 -4.29 4.11
CA VAL A 43 1.56 -2.84 4.28
C VAL A 43 1.35 -2.46 5.75
N LEU A 44 0.28 -2.93 6.39
CA LEU A 44 0.01 -2.68 7.82
C LEU A 44 1.13 -3.21 8.72
N SER A 45 1.61 -4.44 8.44
CA SER A 45 2.74 -5.02 9.17
C SER A 45 4.01 -4.17 9.02
N THR A 46 4.23 -3.59 7.84
CA THR A 46 5.35 -2.68 7.58
C THR A 46 5.19 -1.37 8.35
N LEU A 47 3.98 -0.80 8.39
CA LEU A 47 3.68 0.41 9.15
C LEU A 47 3.94 0.22 10.64
N LYS A 48 3.45 -0.89 11.21
CA LYS A 48 3.69 -1.26 12.61
C LYS A 48 5.17 -1.48 12.88
N GLY A 49 5.86 -2.29 12.07
CA GLY A 49 7.25 -2.65 12.29
C GLY A 49 8.27 -1.52 12.06
N THR A 50 7.97 -0.59 11.15
CA THR A 50 8.90 0.49 10.76
C THR A 50 8.63 1.79 11.48
N PHE A 51 7.35 2.12 11.70
CA PHE A 51 6.94 3.41 12.23
C PHE A 51 6.22 3.33 13.59
N GLY A 52 6.00 2.12 14.11
CA GLY A 52 5.22 1.93 15.35
C GLY A 52 3.74 2.29 15.20
N LEU A 53 3.26 2.49 13.97
CA LEU A 53 1.89 2.86 13.70
C LEU A 53 1.04 1.59 13.56
N GLU A 54 0.22 1.35 14.57
CA GLU A 54 -0.70 0.22 14.60
C GLU A 54 -2.07 0.64 14.07
N LEU A 55 -2.55 -0.09 13.07
CA LEU A 55 -3.85 0.11 12.43
C LEU A 55 -4.48 -1.26 12.19
N GLU A 56 -5.76 -1.37 12.49
CA GLU A 56 -6.58 -2.54 12.21
C GLU A 56 -7.65 -2.18 11.19
N VAL A 57 -7.76 -2.93 10.09
CA VAL A 57 -8.77 -2.66 9.05
C VAL A 57 -10.13 -3.14 9.53
N LEU A 58 -11.09 -2.21 9.58
CA LEU A 58 -12.49 -2.49 9.90
C LEU A 58 -13.30 -2.79 8.64
N ASP A 59 -13.11 -1.98 7.60
CA ASP A 59 -13.77 -2.15 6.31
C ASP A 59 -12.83 -1.81 5.15
N TYR A 60 -13.06 -2.47 4.02
CA TYR A 60 -12.35 -2.26 2.77
C TYR A 60 -13.32 -2.38 1.61
N SER A 61 -13.34 -1.35 0.76
CA SER A 61 -14.09 -1.38 -0.50
C SER A 61 -13.23 -0.86 -1.64
N GLU A 62 -13.47 -1.42 -2.82
CA GLU A 62 -12.85 -0.96 -4.05
C GLU A 62 -13.89 -0.91 -5.17
N HIS A 63 -13.71 0.02 -6.10
CA HIS A 63 -14.51 0.06 -7.31
C HIS A 63 -13.74 0.67 -8.48
N ALA A 64 -14.14 0.28 -9.69
CA ALA A 64 -13.64 0.92 -10.88
C ALA A 64 -14.25 2.31 -11.05
N LEU A 65 -13.40 3.29 -11.38
CA LEU A 65 -13.77 4.60 -11.86
C LEU A 65 -13.65 4.60 -13.38
N GLY A 66 -14.80 4.65 -14.05
CA GLY A 66 -14.87 4.51 -15.50
C GLY A 66 -14.95 3.05 -15.96
N GLN A 67 -14.77 2.83 -17.25
CA GLN A 67 -14.92 1.54 -17.92
C GLN A 67 -13.86 1.39 -19.00
N GLY A 68 -13.59 0.14 -19.42
CA GLY A 68 -12.56 -0.17 -20.42
C GLY A 68 -11.17 -0.30 -19.80
N THR A 69 -10.16 -0.43 -20.65
CA THR A 69 -8.77 -0.76 -20.25
C THR A 69 -8.07 0.37 -19.50
N ASP A 70 -8.57 1.60 -19.61
CA ASP A 70 -8.00 2.78 -18.97
C ASP A 70 -8.76 3.18 -17.67
N ALA A 71 -9.70 2.34 -17.23
CA ALA A 71 -10.42 2.56 -15.98
C ALA A 71 -9.43 2.65 -14.81
N GLN A 72 -9.72 3.57 -13.89
CA GLN A 72 -8.98 3.68 -12.63
C GLN A 72 -9.67 2.81 -11.58
N ALA A 73 -8.95 2.47 -10.53
CA ALA A 73 -9.48 1.90 -9.31
C ALA A 73 -9.47 2.96 -8.22
N ALA A 74 -10.57 3.06 -7.48
CA ALA A 74 -10.61 3.72 -6.18
C ALA A 74 -10.72 2.66 -5.10
N ALA A 75 -9.89 2.78 -4.06
CA ALA A 75 -9.90 1.97 -2.86
C ALA A 75 -10.18 2.85 -1.65
N TYR A 76 -11.02 2.37 -0.76
CA TYR A 76 -11.40 3.00 0.50
C TYR A 76 -11.10 2.02 1.64
N VAL A 77 -10.52 2.54 2.71
CA VAL A 77 -10.20 1.73 3.90
C VAL A 77 -10.59 2.48 5.16
N GLU A 78 -11.28 1.77 6.05
CA GLU A 78 -11.58 2.19 7.42
C GLU A 78 -10.62 1.46 8.35
N CYS A 79 -9.96 2.19 9.25
CA CYS A 79 -9.02 1.60 10.20
C CYS A 79 -9.28 2.08 11.63
N ALA A 80 -9.26 1.15 12.57
CA ALA A 80 -9.20 1.45 13.99
C ALA A 80 -7.76 1.69 14.44
N MET A 81 -7.61 2.66 15.33
CA MET A 81 -6.39 2.93 16.09
C MET A 81 -6.46 2.28 17.48
N PRO A 82 -5.33 2.05 18.17
CA PRO A 82 -5.31 1.40 19.49
C PRO A 82 -6.07 2.15 20.59
N ASP A 83 -6.27 3.46 20.42
CA ASP A 83 -7.05 4.31 21.33
C ASP A 83 -8.57 4.25 21.07
N GLY A 84 -9.00 3.48 20.07
CA GLY A 84 -10.40 3.32 19.68
C GLY A 84 -10.89 4.35 18.65
N ASN A 85 -10.06 5.31 18.24
CA ASN A 85 -10.41 6.24 17.17
C ASN A 85 -10.39 5.55 15.81
N VAL A 86 -11.18 6.07 14.87
CA VAL A 86 -11.31 5.51 13.52
C VAL A 86 -10.83 6.52 12.50
N VAL A 87 -9.97 6.06 11.60
CA VAL A 87 -9.44 6.86 10.49
C VAL A 87 -9.79 6.24 9.16
N TRP A 88 -9.99 7.10 8.17
CA TRP A 88 -10.33 6.71 6.81
C TRP A 88 -9.21 7.07 5.83
N GLY A 89 -9.04 6.19 4.84
CA GLY A 89 -8.08 6.37 3.77
C GLY A 89 -8.73 6.12 2.42
N VAL A 90 -8.34 6.94 1.43
CA VAL A 90 -8.75 6.76 0.04
C VAL A 90 -7.52 6.80 -0.86
N GLY A 91 -7.52 5.94 -1.88
CA GLY A 91 -6.47 5.87 -2.88
C GLY A 91 -7.04 5.64 -4.26
N ILE A 92 -6.53 6.37 -5.25
CA ILE A 92 -6.91 6.22 -6.65
C ILE A 92 -5.64 5.93 -7.46
N ASP A 93 -5.70 4.91 -8.30
CA ASP A 93 -4.62 4.53 -9.21
C ASP A 93 -5.20 3.70 -10.39
N HIS A 94 -4.47 3.55 -11.49
CA HIS A 94 -4.89 2.64 -12.58
C HIS A 94 -4.70 1.17 -12.20
N ASP A 95 -3.87 0.90 -11.18
CA ASP A 95 -3.66 -0.43 -10.61
C ASP A 95 -4.35 -0.54 -9.25
N VAL A 96 -5.22 -1.55 -9.08
CA VAL A 96 -5.98 -1.78 -7.84
C VAL A 96 -5.05 -1.90 -6.63
N ALA A 97 -3.95 -2.65 -6.76
CA ALA A 97 -3.01 -2.83 -5.67
C ALA A 97 -2.38 -1.50 -5.24
N SER A 98 -1.98 -0.67 -6.21
CA SER A 98 -1.44 0.67 -5.96
C SER A 98 -2.47 1.60 -5.34
N ALA A 99 -3.74 1.53 -5.75
CA ALA A 99 -4.85 2.25 -5.12
C ALA A 99 -5.03 1.83 -3.66
N SER A 100 -5.00 0.52 -3.34
CA SER A 100 -5.10 0.01 -1.97
C SER A 100 -3.95 0.50 -1.08
N VAL A 101 -2.70 0.48 -1.58
CA VAL A 101 -1.55 1.00 -0.82
C VAL A 101 -1.75 2.49 -0.52
N ARG A 102 -2.14 3.27 -1.53
CA ARG A 102 -2.39 4.71 -1.35
C ARG A 102 -3.47 4.97 -0.31
N ALA A 103 -4.55 4.18 -0.30
CA ALA A 103 -5.62 4.29 0.69
C ALA A 103 -5.09 4.05 2.11
N ILE A 104 -4.33 2.98 2.34
CA ILE A 104 -3.75 2.68 3.65
C ILE A 104 -2.78 3.78 4.10
N LEU A 105 -1.94 4.30 3.20
CA LEU A 105 -1.05 5.42 3.52
C LEU A 105 -1.81 6.71 3.83
N SER A 106 -2.95 6.94 3.17
CA SER A 106 -3.85 8.05 3.49
C SER A 106 -4.42 7.91 4.90
N ALA A 107 -4.92 6.72 5.27
CA ALA A 107 -5.43 6.45 6.61
C ALA A 107 -4.31 6.62 7.66
N ALA A 108 -3.11 6.11 7.38
CA ALA A 108 -1.94 6.28 8.25
C ALA A 108 -1.56 7.74 8.46
N ASN A 109 -1.61 8.57 7.42
CA ASN A 109 -1.39 10.01 7.57
C ASN A 109 -2.50 10.68 8.39
N GLY A 110 -3.74 10.19 8.30
CA GLY A 110 -4.85 10.62 9.15
C GLY A 110 -4.59 10.31 10.63
N ALA A 111 -4.17 9.07 10.92
CA ALA A 111 -3.83 8.62 12.26
C ALA A 111 -2.75 9.48 12.94
N VAL A 112 -1.69 9.83 12.20
CA VAL A 112 -0.61 10.69 12.71
C VAL A 112 -1.07 12.13 12.99
N ARG A 113 -2.20 12.58 12.44
CA ARG A 113 -2.75 13.92 12.68
C ARG A 113 -3.72 13.97 13.86
N GLU A 114 -4.34 12.83 14.19
CA GLU A 114 -5.35 12.72 15.24
C GLU A 114 -4.77 12.27 16.59
N GLY A 115 -3.59 11.62 16.59
CA GLY A 115 -2.78 11.33 17.78
C GLY A 115 -1.75 12.42 18.09
#